data_AF-A0A358APV5-F1
#
_entry.id   AF-A0A358APV5-F1
#
_cell.length_a   1.000
_cell.length_b   1.000
_cell.length_c   1.000
_cell.angle_alpha   90.00
_cell.angle_beta   90.00
_cell.angle_gamma   90.00
#
_symmetry.space_group_name_H-M   'P 1'
#
loop_
_entity.id
_entity.type
_entity.pdbx_description
1 polymer ?
#
loop_
_entity_poly.entity_id
_entity_poly.type
_entity_poly.pdbx_seq_one_letter_code
_entity_poly.pdbx_strand_id
1 'polypeptide(L)'
;MKTNKEQVYNILKLHHMQGQPQGASAQSLSKLLGFQRSNVSAILNSLAAEGLVVKSGGRPVLYYAKRSGGHERDCFANLVGHDGSLKRAVQLARAAVLYPQGGMSTLICGQHGTGKKFLAQMMHRYALDNGVIPPGSPCHMVDCAR
;
A
#
# COMPACT_ATOMS: atom_id res chain seq x y z
N MET A 1 12.97 24.49 0.53
CA MET A 1 13.37 24.22 -0.88
C MET A 1 13.13 22.75 -1.16
N LYS A 2 12.41 22.39 -2.23
CA LYS A 2 12.20 20.98 -2.60
C LYS A 2 13.48 20.47 -3.25
N THR A 3 14.00 19.33 -2.82
CA THR A 3 15.23 18.76 -3.40
C THR A 3 14.97 18.23 -4.81
N ASN A 4 16.00 18.19 -5.68
CA ASN A 4 15.87 17.67 -7.05
C ASN A 4 15.30 16.24 -7.06
N LYS A 5 15.64 15.43 -6.04
CA LYS A 5 15.12 14.08 -5.82
C LYS A 5 13.60 14.06 -5.59
N GLU A 6 13.09 14.94 -4.75
CA GLU A 6 11.65 15.07 -4.48
C GLU A 6 10.88 15.52 -5.72
N GLN A 7 11.46 16.41 -6.53
CA GLN A 7 10.81 16.88 -7.76
C GLN A 7 10.62 15.72 -8.76
N VAL A 8 11.66 14.91 -9.00
CA VAL A 8 11.54 13.72 -9.87
C VAL A 8 10.49 12.75 -9.34
N TYR A 9 10.49 12.48 -8.03
CA TYR A 9 9.55 11.55 -7.42
C TYR A 9 8.09 12.02 -7.49
N ASN A 10 7.84 13.31 -7.23
CA ASN A 10 6.50 13.89 -7.28
C ASN A 10 5.91 13.87 -8.69
N ILE A 11 6.71 14.19 -9.71
CA ILE A 11 6.25 14.12 -11.10
C ILE A 11 5.93 12.68 -11.51
N LEU A 12 6.78 11.72 -11.12
CA LEU A 12 6.51 10.31 -11.38
C LEU A 12 5.20 9.84 -10.71
N LYS A 13 4.93 10.28 -9.48
CA LYS A 13 3.66 10.01 -8.78
C LYS A 13 2.45 10.65 -9.48
N LEU A 14 2.57 11.89 -9.95
CA LEU A 14 1.50 12.59 -10.65
C LEU A 14 1.13 11.91 -11.98
N HIS A 15 2.13 11.49 -12.77
CA HIS A 15 1.88 10.72 -13.99
C HIS A 15 1.16 9.40 -13.72
N HIS A 16 1.45 8.76 -12.59
CA HIS A 16 0.76 7.54 -12.18
C HIS A 16 -0.70 7.78 -11.74
N MET A 17 -0.99 8.93 -11.10
CA MET A 17 -2.36 9.27 -10.65
C MET A 17 -3.31 9.63 -11.79
N GLN A 18 -2.81 10.11 -12.93
CA GLN A 18 -3.64 10.48 -14.09
C GLN A 18 -4.09 9.30 -14.96
N GLY A 19 -4.08 8.08 -14.41
CA GLY A 19 -4.63 6.90 -15.11
C GLY A 19 -3.80 6.43 -16.29
N GLN A 20 -2.54 6.87 -16.43
CA GLN A 20 -1.59 6.27 -17.36
C GLN A 20 -0.81 5.16 -16.63
N PRO A 21 -1.12 3.87 -16.86
CA PRO A 21 -0.36 2.75 -16.31
C PRO A 21 1.03 2.60 -16.95
N GLN A 22 1.39 3.51 -17.87
CA GLN A 22 2.66 3.48 -18.57
C GLN A 22 3.74 4.12 -17.70
N GLY A 23 4.78 3.35 -17.38
CA GLY A 23 5.93 3.84 -16.62
C GLY A 23 6.64 4.96 -17.39
N ALA A 24 7.35 5.82 -16.65
CA ALA A 24 8.06 6.95 -17.25
C ALA A 24 9.52 6.57 -17.54
N SER A 25 10.01 6.93 -18.72
CA SER A 25 11.43 6.80 -19.04
C SER A 25 12.25 7.95 -18.44
N ALA A 26 13.55 7.73 -18.24
CA ALA A 26 14.46 8.83 -17.85
C ALA A 26 14.47 9.97 -18.89
N GLN A 27 14.24 9.66 -20.18
CA GLN A 27 14.20 10.66 -21.24
C GLN A 27 12.95 11.55 -21.18
N SER A 28 11.79 10.96 -20.91
CA SER A 28 10.53 11.70 -20.77
C SER A 28 10.57 12.62 -19.55
N LEU A 29 11.08 12.13 -18.41
CA LEU A 29 11.21 12.93 -17.19
C LEU A 29 12.25 14.05 -17.33
N SER A 30 13.35 13.79 -18.04
CA SER A 30 14.36 14.80 -18.37
C SER A 30 13.78 15.97 -19.16
N LYS A 31 13.00 15.70 -20.20
CA LYS A 31 12.34 16.74 -21.00
C LYS A 31 11.34 17.56 -20.19
N LEU A 32 10.61 16.92 -19.29
CA LEU A 32 9.58 17.56 -18.48
C LEU A 32 10.17 18.46 -17.37
N LEU A 33 11.27 18.03 -16.76
CA LEU A 33 11.92 18.72 -15.65
C LEU A 33 13.02 19.71 -16.09
N GLY A 34 13.43 19.67 -17.36
CA GLY A 34 14.61 20.41 -17.84
C GLY A 34 15.94 19.89 -17.24
N PHE A 35 15.96 18.69 -16.69
CA PHE A 35 17.15 18.08 -16.09
C PHE A 35 17.93 17.26 -17.12
N GLN A 36 19.24 17.15 -16.92
CA GLN A 36 20.05 16.20 -17.69
C GLN A 36 19.58 14.76 -17.44
N ARG A 37 19.49 13.97 -18.51
CA ARG A 37 19.07 12.57 -18.47
C ARG A 37 19.94 11.71 -17.55
N SER A 38 21.24 12.01 -17.46
CA SER A 38 22.18 11.36 -16.51
C SER A 38 21.74 11.57 -15.06
N ASN A 39 21.45 12.81 -14.68
CA ASN A 39 21.02 13.17 -13.32
C ASN A 39 19.68 12.53 -12.97
N VAL A 40 18.72 12.55 -13.89
CA VAL A 40 17.42 11.89 -13.71
C VAL A 40 17.59 10.37 -13.55
N SER A 41 18.44 9.74 -14.37
CA SER A 41 18.71 8.30 -14.25
C SER A 41 19.38 7.95 -12.92
N ALA A 42 20.31 8.78 -12.42
CA ALA A 42 20.95 8.58 -11.13
C ALA A 42 19.92 8.66 -9.98
N ILE A 43 19.06 9.68 -10.01
CA ILE A 43 17.98 9.85 -9.03
C ILE A 43 16.99 8.69 -9.07
N LEU A 44 16.58 8.24 -10.25
CA LEU A 44 15.65 7.11 -10.39
C LEU A 44 16.27 5.80 -9.91
N ASN A 45 17.57 5.59 -10.14
CA ASN A 45 18.29 4.44 -9.60
C ASN A 45 18.39 4.49 -8.07
N SER A 46 18.65 5.66 -7.47
CA SER A 46 18.65 5.79 -6.01
C SER A 46 17.25 5.56 -5.42
N LEU A 47 16.20 6.10 -6.05
CA LEU A 47 14.81 5.83 -5.65
C LEU A 47 14.43 4.35 -5.79
N ALA A 48 14.99 3.65 -6.78
CA ALA A 48 14.77 2.22 -6.97
C ALA A 48 15.50 1.39 -5.90
N ALA A 49 16.72 1.79 -5.54
CA ALA A 49 17.47 1.19 -4.43
C ALA A 49 16.77 1.38 -3.08
N GLU A 50 16.09 2.51 -2.90
CA GLU A 50 15.24 2.81 -1.74
C GLU A 50 13.87 2.09 -1.77
N GLY A 51 13.56 1.34 -2.84
CA GLY A 51 12.31 0.59 -2.97
C GLY A 51 11.06 1.45 -3.21
N LEU A 52 11.22 2.73 -3.53
CA LEU A 52 10.12 3.67 -3.80
C LEU A 52 9.59 3.55 -5.24
N VAL A 53 10.42 3.08 -6.17
CA VAL A 53 10.08 2.90 -7.59
C VAL A 53 10.57 1.53 -8.10
N VAL A 54 9.91 1.01 -9.14
CA VAL A 54 10.27 -0.25 -9.79
C VAL A 54 10.74 0.03 -11.22
N LYS A 55 11.75 -0.72 -11.70
CA LYS A 55 12.29 -0.62 -13.06
C LYS A 55 11.79 -1.75 -13.96
N SER A 56 11.48 -1.43 -15.21
CA SER A 56 11.21 -2.42 -16.27
C SER A 56 12.51 -3.07 -16.76
N GLY A 57 12.43 -4.34 -17.18
CA GLY A 57 13.52 -5.05 -17.87
C GLY A 57 13.62 -4.74 -19.37
N GLY A 58 12.68 -3.96 -19.92
CA GLY A 58 12.67 -3.59 -21.34
C GLY A 58 13.67 -2.50 -21.72
N ARG A 59 13.88 -2.35 -23.03
CA ARG A 59 14.53 -1.18 -23.64
C ARG A 59 13.47 -0.39 -24.42
N PRO A 60 13.15 0.85 -24.04
CA PRO A 60 13.75 1.65 -22.98
C PRO A 60 13.34 1.22 -21.55
N VAL A 61 14.21 1.48 -20.56
CA VAL A 61 13.93 1.24 -19.13
C VAL A 61 12.86 2.23 -18.66
N LEU A 62 11.73 1.70 -18.23
CA LEU A 62 10.62 2.46 -17.65
C LEU A 62 10.64 2.34 -16.12
N TYR A 63 10.35 3.44 -15.44
CA TYR A 63 10.22 3.50 -13.99
C TYR A 63 8.75 3.66 -13.61
N TYR A 64 8.33 2.90 -12.61
CA TYR A 64 6.99 2.91 -12.06
C TYR A 64 7.06 3.36 -10.61
N ALA A 65 6.24 4.33 -10.21
CA ALA A 65 6.04 4.59 -8.80
C ALA A 65 5.44 3.33 -8.16
N LYS A 66 6.10 2.77 -7.14
CA LYS A 66 5.53 1.66 -6.40
C LYS A 66 4.25 2.19 -5.75
N ARG A 67 3.08 1.65 -6.12
CA ARG A 67 1.84 1.96 -5.39
C ARG A 67 2.08 1.59 -3.93
N SER A 68 2.04 2.57 -3.05
CA SER A 68 1.93 2.36 -1.61
C SER A 68 0.60 1.69 -1.23
N GLY A 69 -0.29 1.47 -2.20
CA GLY A 69 -1.52 0.68 -2.06
C GLY A 69 -1.58 -0.39 -3.14
N GLY A 70 -0.62 -1.32 -3.10
CA GLY A 70 -0.69 -2.54 -3.89
C GLY A 70 -1.96 -3.29 -3.51
N HIS A 71 -2.83 -3.53 -4.49
CA HIS A 71 -3.82 -4.59 -4.43
C HIS A 71 -3.09 -5.94 -4.42
N GLU A 72 -2.42 -6.28 -3.32
CA GLU A 72 -2.55 -7.65 -2.82
C GLU A 72 -4.01 -7.77 -2.39
N ARG A 73 -4.69 -8.82 -2.84
CA ARG A 73 -6.14 -9.02 -2.71
C ARG A 73 -6.61 -8.59 -1.32
N ASP A 74 -7.17 -7.38 -1.26
CA ASP A 74 -7.58 -6.75 -0.03
C ASP A 74 -8.75 -7.57 0.52
N CYS A 75 -8.48 -8.42 1.52
CA CYS A 75 -9.47 -9.35 2.05
C CYS A 75 -10.71 -8.62 2.59
N PHE A 76 -10.58 -7.34 2.92
CA PHE A 76 -11.70 -6.49 3.32
C PHE A 76 -12.64 -6.13 2.17
N ALA A 77 -12.28 -6.33 0.91
CA ALA A 77 -13.20 -6.14 -0.22
C ALA A 77 -14.42 -7.06 -0.13
N ASN A 78 -14.32 -8.20 0.57
CA ASN A 78 -15.43 -9.11 0.83
C ASN A 78 -16.38 -8.60 1.94
N LEU A 79 -16.04 -7.51 2.63
CA LEU A 79 -16.87 -6.95 3.69
C LEU A 79 -17.89 -5.98 3.10
N VAL A 80 -19.18 -6.23 3.35
CA VAL A 80 -20.25 -5.34 2.89
C VAL A 80 -20.04 -3.93 3.45
N GLY A 81 -19.95 -2.94 2.56
CA GLY A 81 -19.72 -1.54 2.95
C GLY A 81 -18.26 -1.16 3.19
N HIS A 82 -17.29 -2.00 2.79
CA HIS A 82 -15.85 -1.74 3.01
C HIS A 82 -15.33 -0.42 2.43
N ASP A 83 -15.89 0.07 1.32
CA ASP A 83 -15.55 1.37 0.71
C ASP A 83 -16.59 2.47 1.01
N GLY A 84 -17.60 2.14 1.82
CA GLY A 84 -18.67 3.05 2.23
C GLY A 84 -18.74 3.19 3.75
N SER A 85 -19.82 2.71 4.35
CA SER A 85 -20.12 2.85 5.78
C SER A 85 -19.04 2.29 6.72
N LEU A 86 -18.33 1.23 6.31
CA LEU A 86 -17.27 0.60 7.10
C LEU A 86 -15.86 1.05 6.70
N LYS A 87 -15.72 2.00 5.76
CA LYS A 87 -14.41 2.47 5.27
C LYS A 87 -13.48 2.89 6.39
N ARG A 88 -13.98 3.67 7.34
CA ARG A 88 -13.20 4.10 8.51
C ARG A 88 -12.78 2.92 9.40
N ALA A 89 -13.70 2.00 9.66
CA ALA A 89 -13.43 0.82 10.48
C ALA A 89 -12.37 -0.08 9.84
N VAL A 90 -12.47 -0.29 8.51
CA VAL A 90 -11.48 -1.03 7.73
C VAL A 90 -10.11 -0.36 7.77
N GLN A 91 -10.04 0.97 7.62
CA GLN A 91 -8.77 1.70 7.73
C GLN A 91 -8.13 1.55 9.11
N LEU A 92 -8.91 1.68 10.18
CA LEU A 92 -8.43 1.47 11.56
C LEU A 92 -7.97 0.02 11.78
N ALA A 93 -8.73 -0.95 11.26
CA ALA A 93 -8.37 -2.36 11.34
C ALA A 93 -7.03 -2.67 10.66
N ARG A 94 -6.78 -2.10 9.47
CA ARG A 94 -5.48 -2.22 8.78
C ARG A 94 -4.36 -1.61 9.59
N ALA A 95 -4.56 -0.38 10.09
CA ALA A 95 -3.57 0.32 10.89
C ALA A 95 -3.22 -0.44 12.17
N ALA A 96 -4.23 -1.05 12.82
CA ALA A 96 -4.03 -1.86 14.01
C ALA A 96 -3.21 -3.12 13.72
N VAL A 97 -3.46 -3.81 12.62
CA VAL A 97 -2.72 -5.02 12.23
C VAL A 97 -1.27 -4.68 11.86
N LEU A 98 -1.05 -3.60 11.09
CA LEU A 98 0.27 -3.21 10.61
C LEU A 98 1.08 -2.40 11.64
N TYR A 99 0.53 -2.16 12.83
CA TYR A 99 1.20 -1.35 13.84
C TYR A 99 2.52 -2.01 14.27
N PRO A 100 3.62 -1.26 14.43
CA PRO A 100 4.92 -1.81 14.81
C PRO A 100 4.86 -2.63 16.11
N GLN A 101 5.79 -3.59 16.27
CA GLN A 101 5.93 -4.43 17.47
C GLN A 101 4.78 -5.44 17.72
N GLY A 102 4.22 -6.02 16.64
CA GLY A 102 3.25 -7.12 16.77
C GLY A 102 1.78 -6.72 16.74
N GLY A 103 1.46 -5.53 16.23
CA GLY A 103 0.10 -5.02 16.10
C GLY A 103 -0.42 -4.30 17.35
N MET A 104 -1.59 -3.68 17.22
CA MET A 104 -2.23 -2.88 18.27
C MET A 104 -3.50 -3.56 18.80
N SER A 105 -3.63 -3.62 20.12
CA SER A 105 -4.85 -4.10 20.78
C SER A 105 -6.07 -3.29 20.31
N THR A 106 -7.11 -3.98 19.86
CA THR A 106 -8.28 -3.36 19.22
C THR A 106 -9.57 -3.82 19.88
N LEU A 107 -10.45 -2.87 20.22
CA LEU A 107 -11.80 -3.13 20.69
C LEU A 107 -12.81 -2.93 19.54
N ILE A 108 -13.63 -3.94 19.25
CA ILE A 108 -14.67 -3.88 18.23
C ILE A 108 -16.04 -3.78 18.90
N CYS A 109 -16.69 -2.63 18.74
CA CYS A 109 -18.01 -2.34 19.34
C CYS A 109 -19.13 -2.36 18.29
N GLY A 110 -20.35 -2.70 18.72
CA GLY A 110 -21.54 -2.75 17.86
C GLY A 110 -22.63 -3.63 18.45
N GLN A 111 -23.86 -3.49 17.95
CA GLN A 111 -25.01 -4.30 18.36
C GLN A 111 -24.83 -5.79 18.00
N HIS A 112 -25.68 -6.66 18.56
CA HIS A 112 -25.68 -8.07 18.20
C HIS A 112 -25.98 -8.23 16.69
N GLY A 113 -25.33 -9.19 16.02
CA GLY A 113 -25.54 -9.45 14.58
C GLY A 113 -24.83 -8.51 13.60
N THR A 114 -24.12 -7.46 14.03
CA THR A 114 -23.48 -6.48 13.11
C THR A 114 -22.15 -6.95 12.49
N GLY A 115 -21.79 -8.23 12.61
CA GLY A 115 -20.58 -8.76 11.97
C GLY A 115 -19.24 -8.48 12.70
N LYS A 116 -19.26 -8.09 13.98
CA LYS A 116 -18.03 -7.85 14.78
C LYS A 116 -17.01 -9.01 14.71
N LYS A 117 -17.51 -10.24 14.85
CA LYS A 117 -16.70 -11.47 14.76
C LYS A 117 -16.10 -11.65 13.38
N PHE A 118 -16.86 -11.36 12.34
CA PHE A 118 -16.42 -11.44 10.95
C PHE A 118 -15.31 -10.41 10.66
N LEU A 119 -15.45 -9.18 11.19
CA LEU A 119 -14.40 -8.17 11.07
C LEU A 119 -13.08 -8.63 11.73
N ALA A 120 -13.15 -9.24 12.92
CA ALA A 120 -11.97 -9.81 13.58
C ALA A 120 -11.31 -10.93 12.76
N GLN A 121 -12.11 -11.79 12.12
CA GLN A 121 -11.60 -12.83 11.22
C GLN A 121 -10.91 -12.23 9.98
N MET A 122 -11.46 -11.15 9.41
CA MET A 122 -10.84 -10.44 8.30
C MET A 122 -9.52 -9.78 8.72
N MET A 123 -9.42 -9.23 9.93
CA MET A 123 -8.16 -8.71 10.48
C MET A 123 -7.08 -9.80 10.59
N HIS A 124 -7.45 -10.99 11.08
CA HIS A 124 -6.54 -12.14 11.11
C HIS A 124 -6.07 -12.55 9.72
N ARG A 125 -7.00 -12.62 8.75
CA ARG A 125 -6.65 -12.93 7.36
C ARG A 125 -5.71 -11.89 6.76
N TYR A 126 -5.98 -10.61 7.02
CA TYR A 126 -5.14 -9.50 6.58
C TYR A 126 -3.72 -9.60 7.17
N ALA A 127 -3.59 -9.99 8.43
CA ALA A 127 -2.31 -10.20 9.09
C ALA A 127 -1.48 -11.31 8.41
N LEU A 128 -2.12 -12.42 8.00
CA LEU A 128 -1.49 -13.49 7.23
C LEU A 128 -1.04 -13.00 5.84
N ASP A 129 -1.93 -12.31 5.12
CA ASP A 129 -1.66 -11.86 3.76
C ASP A 129 -0.52 -10.82 3.71
N ASN A 130 -0.35 -10.00 4.77
CA ASN A 130 0.76 -9.03 4.88
C ASN A 130 2.00 -9.59 5.61
N GLY A 131 2.02 -10.88 5.96
CA GLY A 131 3.15 -11.51 6.64
C GLY A 131 3.44 -10.96 8.04
N VAL A 132 2.46 -10.30 8.69
CA VAL A 132 2.58 -9.83 10.09
C VAL A 132 2.65 -11.04 11.04
N ILE A 133 1.92 -12.10 10.69
CA ILE A 133 1.93 -13.38 11.41
C ILE A 133 2.28 -14.53 10.44
N PRO A 134 2.92 -15.61 10.92
CA PRO A 134 3.30 -16.75 10.07
C PRO A 134 2.10 -17.43 9.40
N PRO A 135 2.25 -17.96 8.17
CA PRO A 135 1.21 -18.75 7.53
C PRO A 135 0.84 -19.97 8.40
N GLY A 136 -0.45 -20.19 8.63
CA GLY A 136 -0.95 -21.27 9.49
C GLY A 136 -1.12 -20.91 10.98
N SER A 137 -0.88 -19.64 11.35
CA SER A 137 -1.18 -19.17 12.71
C SER A 137 -2.67 -19.35 13.06
N PRO A 138 -3.01 -19.92 14.23
CA PRO A 138 -4.40 -20.14 14.62
C PRO A 138 -5.09 -18.83 15.06
N CYS A 139 -6.37 -18.71 14.70
CA CYS A 139 -7.23 -17.65 15.21
C CYS A 139 -8.06 -18.16 16.39
N HIS A 140 -7.66 -17.80 17.61
CA HIS A 140 -8.39 -18.15 18.82
C HIS A 140 -9.51 -17.14 19.07
N MET A 141 -10.76 -17.58 18.94
CA MET A 141 -11.93 -16.78 19.32
C MET A 141 -12.52 -17.32 20.61
N VAL A 142 -12.49 -16.50 21.66
CA VAL A 142 -13.11 -16.79 22.95
C VAL A 142 -14.41 -16.00 23.04
N ASP A 143 -15.51 -16.69 23.31
CA ASP A 143 -16.80 -16.07 23.58
C ASP A 143 -17.01 -16.06 25.10
N CYS A 144 -17.04 -14.87 25.71
CA CYS A 144 -17.23 -14.69 27.14
C CYS A 144 -18.70 -14.66 27.56
N ALA A 145 -19.64 -14.90 26.63
CA ALA A 145 -21.07 -14.96 26.93
C ALA A 145 -21.54 -16.34 27.47
N ARG A 146 -20.60 -17.19 27.89
CA ARG A 146 -20.86 -18.48 28.53
C ARG A 146 -20.13 -18.59 29.86
#